data_AF-A0A8J8FJN4-F1
#
_entry.id   AF-A0A8J8FJN4-F1
#
_cell.length_a   1.000
_cell.length_b   1.000
_cell.length_c   1.000
_cell.angle_alpha   90.00
_cell.angle_beta   90.00
_cell.angle_gamma   90.00
#
_symmetry.space_group_name_H-M   'P 1'
#
loop_
_entity.id
_entity.type
_entity.pdbx_description
1 polymer ?
#
loop_
_entity_poly.entity_id
_entity_poly.type
_entity_poly.pdbx_seq_one_letter_code
_entity_poly.pdbx_strand_id
1 'polypeptide(L)'
;AAWGLSNSKSGLAAHYRRLRARIGAPKAINATARKIAVIFYNMLKNKTVYVTQSQEEYDKAHQQRILKQLQQKAVQFGLELVPIA
;
A
#
# COMPACT_ATOMS: atom_id res chain seq x y z
N ALA A 1 14.59 12.02 2.66
CA ALA A 1 15.18 10.69 2.42
C ALA A 1 14.24 9.59 2.92
N ALA A 2 14.01 8.52 2.15
CA ALA A 2 13.11 7.41 2.55
C ALA A 2 13.77 6.36 3.48
N TRP A 3 15.08 6.47 3.73
CA TRP A 3 15.86 5.53 4.54
C TRP A 3 15.39 5.44 6.00
N GLY A 4 15.10 6.57 6.65
CA GLY A 4 14.62 6.62 8.03
C GLY A 4 13.21 6.07 8.24
N LEU A 5 12.44 5.89 7.16
CA LEU A 5 11.07 5.38 7.25
C LEU A 5 11.02 3.87 7.43
N SER A 6 12.08 3.15 7.03
CA SER A 6 12.14 1.68 7.00
C SER A 6 11.78 1.02 8.34
N ASN A 7 12.19 1.63 9.46
CA ASN A 7 11.99 1.10 10.80
C ASN A 7 10.74 1.62 11.54
N SER A 8 9.98 2.53 10.92
CA SER A 8 8.76 3.07 11.57
C SER A 8 7.56 2.12 11.41
N LYS A 9 6.63 2.16 12.37
CA LYS A 9 5.34 1.43 12.34
C LYS A 9 4.25 2.20 11.59
N SER A 10 4.61 2.88 10.52
CA SER A 10 3.67 3.65 9.68
C SER A 10 3.20 2.83 8.47
N GLY A 11 2.02 3.14 7.95
CA GLY A 11 1.52 2.53 6.71
C GLY A 11 2.43 2.76 5.50
N LEU A 12 3.14 3.90 5.44
CA LEU A 12 4.12 4.18 4.38
C LEU A 12 5.39 3.31 4.51
N ALA A 13 5.86 3.06 5.73
CA ALA A 13 6.97 2.13 5.97
C ALA A 13 6.62 0.69 5.57
N ALA A 14 5.42 0.24 5.93
CA ALA A 14 4.91 -1.06 5.53
C ALA A 14 4.81 -1.17 3.99
N HIS A 15 4.40 -0.10 3.31
CA HIS A 15 4.41 -0.04 1.84
C HIS A 15 5.83 -0.22 1.26
N TYR A 16 6.81 0.52 1.80
CA TYR A 16 8.20 0.44 1.37
C TYR A 16 8.78 -0.97 1.58
N ARG A 17 8.59 -1.56 2.77
CA ARG A 17 9.12 -2.90 3.08
C ARG A 17 8.57 -3.98 2.14
N ARG A 18 7.25 -3.97 1.88
CA ARG A 18 6.63 -4.88 0.90
C ARG A 18 7.19 -4.69 -0.50
N LEU A 19 7.32 -3.44 -0.94
CA LEU A 19 7.81 -3.17 -2.28
C LEU A 19 9.29 -3.54 -2.43
N ARG A 20 10.11 -3.28 -1.40
CA ARG A 20 11.52 -3.69 -1.35
C ARG A 20 11.66 -5.21 -1.47
N ALA A 21 10.85 -5.98 -0.74
CA ALA A 21 10.87 -7.44 -0.80
C ALA A 21 10.51 -7.98 -2.19
N ARG A 22 9.63 -7.29 -2.94
CA ARG A 22 9.17 -7.74 -4.26
C ARG A 22 10.06 -7.31 -5.43
N ILE A 23 10.55 -6.06 -5.43
CA ILE A 23 11.22 -5.47 -6.62
C ILE A 23 12.62 -4.89 -6.32
N GLY A 24 13.13 -5.07 -5.11
CA GLY A 24 14.43 -4.56 -4.67
C GLY A 24 14.42 -3.11 -4.18
N ALA A 25 15.49 -2.72 -3.49
CA ALA A 25 15.57 -1.43 -2.79
C ALA A 25 15.55 -0.20 -3.70
N PRO A 26 16.30 -0.11 -4.81
CA PRO A 26 16.34 1.11 -5.63
C PRO A 26 14.97 1.46 -6.22
N LYS A 27 14.27 0.47 -6.78
CA LYS A 27 12.92 0.66 -7.35
C LYS A 27 11.88 0.98 -6.26
N ALA A 28 11.99 0.35 -5.09
CA ALA A 28 11.10 0.61 -3.98
C ALA A 28 11.24 2.04 -3.42
N ILE A 29 12.46 2.59 -3.36
CA ILE A 29 12.70 3.98 -2.92
C ILE A 29 11.98 4.96 -3.86
N ASN A 30 12.18 4.83 -5.17
CA ASN A 30 11.59 5.75 -6.16
C ASN A 30 10.06 5.70 -6.14
N ALA A 31 9.48 4.50 -6.06
CA ALA A 31 8.03 4.33 -5.96
C ALA A 31 7.46 4.90 -4.66
N THR A 32 8.18 4.75 -3.54
CA THR A 32 7.78 5.32 -2.24
C THR A 32 7.87 6.84 -2.26
N ALA A 33 8.92 7.40 -2.87
CA ALA A 33 9.07 8.85 -3.06
C ALA A 33 7.91 9.43 -3.90
N ARG A 34 7.56 8.77 -5.02
CA ARG A 34 6.39 9.15 -5.81
C ARG A 34 5.11 9.13 -4.99
N LYS A 35 4.91 8.10 -4.15
CA LYS A 35 3.72 8.02 -3.28
C LYS A 35 3.65 9.17 -2.29
N ILE A 36 4.77 9.54 -1.67
CA ILE A 36 4.86 10.70 -0.78
C ILE A 36 4.55 12.00 -1.54
N ALA A 37 5.12 12.18 -2.74
CA ALA A 37 4.88 13.36 -3.55
C ALA A 37 3.39 13.51 -3.94
N VAL A 38 2.71 12.41 -4.27
CA VAL A 38 1.28 12.42 -4.59
C VAL A 38 0.44 12.77 -3.36
N ILE A 39 0.77 12.22 -2.19
CA ILE A 39 0.09 12.56 -0.93
C ILE A 39 0.24 14.06 -0.67
N PHE A 40 1.47 14.57 -0.73
CA PHE A 40 1.76 15.99 -0.52
C PHE A 40 1.01 16.89 -1.51
N TYR A 41 1.03 16.54 -2.79
CA TYR A 41 0.28 17.27 -3.82
C TYR A 41 -1.23 17.30 -3.53
N ASN A 42 -1.82 16.15 -3.15
CA ASN A 42 -3.24 16.07 -2.84
C ASN A 42 -3.60 16.86 -1.57
N MET A 43 -2.72 16.87 -0.57
CA MET A 43 -2.89 17.70 0.63
C MET A 43 -2.91 19.19 0.28
N LEU A 44 -1.97 19.64 -0.54
CA LEU A 44 -1.92 21.04 -0.98
C LEU A 44 -3.14 21.41 -1.83
N LYS A 45 -3.48 20.56 -2.80
CA LYS A 45 -4.59 20.80 -3.73
C LYS A 45 -5.94 20.87 -3.02
N ASN A 46 -6.19 19.95 -2.09
CA ASN A 46 -7.47 19.84 -1.41
C ASN A 46 -7.49 20.55 -0.05
N LYS A 47 -6.37 21.18 0.36
CA LYS A 47 -6.17 21.80 1.69
C LYS A 47 -6.49 20.84 2.84
N THR A 48 -6.17 19.55 2.66
CA THR A 48 -6.42 18.52 3.66
C THR A 48 -5.18 18.23 4.50
N VAL A 49 -5.39 17.92 5.78
CA VAL A 49 -4.31 17.53 6.68
C VAL A 49 -3.88 16.09 6.40
N TYR A 50 -2.59 15.81 6.56
CA TYR A 50 -2.09 14.44 6.46
C TYR A 50 -2.65 13.59 7.61
N VAL A 51 -3.43 12.57 7.27
CA VAL A 51 -3.84 11.56 8.23
C VAL A 51 -2.82 10.43 8.20
N THR A 52 -2.11 10.26 9.30
CA THR A 52 -1.11 9.18 9.43
C THR A 52 -1.84 7.86 9.53
N GLN A 53 -1.74 7.04 8.49
CA GLN A 53 -2.28 5.69 8.51
C GLN A 53 -1.41 4.78 9.37
N SER A 54 -2.01 4.06 10.31
CA SER A 54 -1.31 3.03 11.08
C SER A 54 -0.89 1.86 10.16
N GLN A 55 0.12 1.10 10.58
CA GLN A 55 0.52 -0.09 9.82
C GLN A 55 -0.64 -1.10 9.68
N GLU A 56 -1.42 -1.29 10.74
CA GLU A 56 -2.55 -2.24 10.76
C GLU A 56 -3.67 -1.83 9.79
N GLU A 57 -4.04 -0.56 9.77
CA GLU A 57 -5.01 -0.04 8.79
C GLU A 57 -4.53 -0.23 7.35
N TYR A 58 -3.24 -0.02 7.12
CA TYR A 58 -2.65 -0.21 5.79
C TYR A 58 -2.64 -1.69 5.37
N ASP A 59 -2.40 -2.60 6.31
CA ASP A 59 -2.41 -4.03 6.07
C ASP A 59 -3.82 -4.57 5.83
N LYS A 60 -4.82 -4.13 6.61
CA LYS A 60 -6.24 -4.44 6.38
C LYS A 60 -6.71 -3.98 5.00
N ALA A 61 -6.43 -2.71 4.64
CA ALA A 61 -6.79 -2.17 3.33
C ALA A 61 -6.08 -2.91 2.18
N HIS A 62 -4.87 -3.42 2.42
CA HIS A 62 -4.16 -4.22 1.43
C HIS A 62 -4.77 -5.61 1.26
N GLN A 63 -5.08 -6.30 2.35
CA GLN A 63 -5.76 -7.59 2.33
C GLN A 63 -7.09 -7.50 1.57
N GLN A 64 -7.91 -6.48 1.86
CA GLN A 64 -9.16 -6.24 1.15
C GLN A 64 -8.95 -6.07 -0.37
N ARG A 65 -7.90 -5.36 -0.80
CA ARG A 65 -7.57 -5.23 -2.23
C ARG A 65 -7.16 -6.55 -2.86
N ILE A 66 -6.41 -7.38 -2.15
CA ILE A 66 -6.02 -8.71 -2.63
C ILE A 66 -7.26 -9.60 -2.77
N LEU A 67 -8.12 -9.63 -1.75
CA LEU A 67 -9.37 -10.42 -1.80
C LEU A 67 -10.26 -9.98 -2.96
N LYS A 68 -10.42 -8.67 -3.16
CA LYS A 68 -11.18 -8.14 -4.31
C LYS A 68 -10.58 -8.55 -5.65
N GLN A 69 -9.25 -8.48 -5.78
CA GLN A 69 -8.56 -8.92 -7.01
C GLN A 69 -8.72 -10.43 -7.23
N LEU A 70 -8.65 -11.21 -6.15
CA LEU A 70 -8.82 -12.66 -6.21
C LEU A 70 -10.24 -13.04 -6.63
N GLN A 71 -11.25 -12.39 -6.06
CA GLN A 71 -12.65 -12.57 -6.43
C GLN A 71 -12.89 -12.21 -7.91
N GLN A 72 -12.37 -11.06 -8.37
CA GLN A 72 -12.46 -10.67 -9.78
C GLN A 72 -11.79 -11.68 -10.71
N LYS A 73 -10.63 -12.23 -10.30
CA LYS A 73 -9.92 -13.24 -11.06
C LYS A 73 -10.68 -14.57 -11.08
N ALA A 74 -11.30 -14.98 -9.99
CA ALA A 74 -12.15 -16.17 -9.94
C ALA A 74 -13.32 -16.05 -10.94
N VAL A 75 -14.02 -14.91 -10.93
CA VAL A 75 -15.12 -14.62 -11.86
C VAL A 75 -14.67 -14.70 -13.32
N GLN A 76 -13.46 -14.23 -13.66
CA GLN A 76 -12.92 -14.34 -15.03
C GLN A 76 -12.76 -15.79 -15.50
N PHE A 77 -12.57 -16.74 -14.59
CA PHE A 77 -12.46 -18.16 -14.90
C PHE A 77 -13.78 -18.93 -14.68
N GLY A 78 -14.89 -18.24 -14.41
CA GLY A 78 -16.17 -18.88 -14.08
C GLY A 78 -16.17 -19.59 -12.72
N LEU A 79 -15.26 -19.20 -11.82
CA LEU A 79 -15.12 -19.75 -10.48
C LEU A 79 -15.70 -18.78 -9.44
N GLU A 80 -16.20 -19.31 -8.33
CA GLU A 80 -16.67 -18.54 -7.18
C GLU A 80 -15.71 -18.70 -5.99
N LEU A 81 -15.36 -17.58 -5.35
CA LEU A 81 -14.48 -17.57 -4.19
C LEU A 81 -15.31 -17.79 -2.91
N VAL A 82 -15.26 -19.01 -2.37
CA VAL A 82 -15.93 -19.36 -1.10
C VAL A 82 -14.94 -19.28 0.06
N PRO A 83 -15.21 -18.51 1.13
CA PRO A 83 -14.39 -18.50 2.33
C PRO A 83 -14.52 -19.84 3.04
N ILE A 84 -13.39 -20.48 3.32
CA ILE A 84 -13.33 -21.70 4.13
C ILE A 84 -13.04 -21.25 5.57
N ALA A 85 -13.95 -21.58 6.49
CA ALA A 85 -13.85 -21.28 7.92
C ALA A 85 -12.90 -22.24 8.64
#